data_AF-A0A9E6A265-F1
#
_entry.id   AF-A0A9E6A265-F1
#
_cell.length_a   1.000
_cell.length_b   1.000
_cell.length_c   1.000
_cell.angle_alpha   90.00
_cell.angle_beta   90.00
_cell.angle_gamma   90.00
#
_symmetry.space_group_name_H-M   'P 1'
#
loop_
_entity.id
_entity.type
_entity.pdbx_description
1 polymer ?
#
loop_
_entity_poly.entity_id
_entity_poly.type
_entity_poly.pdbx_seq_one_letter_code
_entity_poly.pdbx_strand_id
1 'polypeptide(L)'
;MIKDNLDERNAEFEQKPLTTPLFLNSVPKSGTHLMRNIVRMFVPVEQQYHDTFIQIPLLNQHATAFDPRTPKVSWGHLLYSDESALATSFAKNILLVRDPYTWVLARARFFLSENFDGKLDHLRSERISGNDLINMMIFGIHGKAPEMADVYKHNAAAWLGTGVKLYRFEDLMKHLKQLDSDDAAAFFSQLFEDCGIEKPNDWRERVLIGSDKAQSGTARDNLTVDDSRIPRELSDLQKQLVNVAVPGLRALLGYE
;
A
#
# COMPACT_ATOMS: atom_id res chain seq x y z
N MET A 1 11.18 -9.09 -12.63
CA MET A 1 10.98 -8.22 -11.45
C MET A 1 12.27 -8.29 -10.63
N ILE A 2 12.81 -7.16 -10.16
CA ILE A 2 13.99 -7.18 -9.28
C ILE A 2 13.64 -7.99 -8.03
N LYS A 3 14.41 -9.03 -7.73
CA LYS A 3 14.25 -9.83 -6.52
C LYS A 3 14.92 -9.06 -5.38
N ASP A 4 14.17 -8.73 -4.33
CA ASP A 4 14.72 -8.10 -3.12
C ASP A 4 15.58 -9.10 -2.35
N ASN A 5 16.52 -8.59 -1.53
CA ASN A 5 17.37 -9.41 -0.66
C ASN A 5 17.02 -9.24 0.83
N LEU A 6 15.78 -8.81 1.12
CA LEU A 6 15.40 -8.45 2.49
C LEU A 6 15.38 -9.63 3.46
N ASP A 7 15.18 -10.87 2.99
CA ASP A 7 15.26 -12.04 3.88
C ASP A 7 16.69 -12.27 4.38
N GLU A 8 17.69 -12.06 3.51
CA GLU A 8 19.12 -12.13 3.86
C GLU A 8 19.48 -11.00 4.82
N ARG A 9 19.04 -9.77 4.52
CA ARG A 9 19.26 -8.61 5.39
C ARG A 9 18.53 -8.74 6.73
N ASN A 10 17.36 -9.35 6.77
CA ASN A 10 16.59 -9.56 7.99
C ASN A 10 17.37 -10.45 8.98
N ALA A 11 18.05 -11.48 8.49
CA ALA A 11 18.86 -12.37 9.32
C ALA A 11 20.07 -11.70 10.01
N GLU A 12 20.42 -10.46 9.63
CA GLU A 12 21.45 -9.65 10.33
C GLU A 12 20.98 -9.16 11.71
N PHE A 13 19.67 -9.25 11.98
CA PHE A 13 19.05 -8.69 13.16
C PHE A 13 18.34 -9.76 14.00
N GLU A 14 18.18 -9.52 15.31
CA GLU A 14 17.31 -10.33 16.15
C GLU A 14 15.85 -9.87 16.01
N GLN A 15 14.92 -10.80 15.79
CA GLN A 15 13.47 -10.51 15.76
C GLN A 15 12.76 -11.20 16.92
N LYS A 16 11.72 -10.54 17.44
CA LYS A 16 10.77 -11.17 18.34
C LYS A 16 9.62 -11.78 17.52
N PRO A 17 9.27 -13.05 17.74
CA PRO A 17 8.17 -13.68 17.03
C PRO A 17 6.84 -12.97 17.26
N LEU A 18 6.02 -12.89 16.22
CA LEU A 18 4.63 -12.42 16.31
C LEU A 18 3.81 -13.40 17.16
N THR A 19 3.01 -12.87 18.06
CA THR A 19 2.05 -13.64 18.88
C THR A 19 0.62 -13.59 18.31
N THR A 20 0.38 -12.75 17.31
CA THR A 20 -0.93 -12.55 16.67
C THR A 20 -0.69 -12.29 15.17
N PRO A 21 -1.53 -12.82 14.28
CA PRO A 21 -1.42 -12.52 12.86
C PRO A 21 -1.45 -11.01 12.61
N LEU A 22 -0.66 -10.55 11.65
CA LEU A 22 -0.58 -9.14 11.25
C LEU A 22 -0.95 -9.05 9.78
N PHE A 23 -1.96 -8.24 9.46
CA PHE A 23 -2.35 -7.99 8.09
C PHE A 23 -2.07 -6.54 7.70
N LEU A 24 -1.19 -6.38 6.71
CA LEU A 24 -0.86 -5.11 6.08
C LEU A 24 -1.74 -4.92 4.85
N ASN A 25 -2.94 -4.38 5.06
CA ASN A 25 -3.84 -4.04 3.97
C ASN A 25 -3.53 -2.65 3.41
N SER A 26 -3.90 -2.42 2.15
CA SER A 26 -3.69 -1.11 1.53
C SER A 26 -4.59 -0.91 0.32
N VAL A 27 -4.93 0.34 0.06
CA VAL A 27 -5.46 0.72 -1.25
C VAL A 27 -4.38 0.46 -2.30
N PRO A 28 -4.67 -0.25 -3.42
CA PRO A 28 -3.71 -0.47 -4.51
C PRO A 28 -2.94 0.80 -4.87
N LYS A 29 -1.61 0.71 -5.08
CA LYS A 29 -0.74 1.85 -5.41
C LYS A 29 -0.50 2.87 -4.27
N SER A 30 -0.84 2.52 -3.03
CA SER A 30 -0.59 3.37 -1.84
C SER A 30 0.73 3.09 -1.12
N GLY A 31 1.66 2.34 -1.73
CA GLY A 31 2.96 2.05 -1.12
C GLY A 31 3.02 0.76 -0.32
N THR A 32 2.22 -0.25 -0.67
CA THR A 32 2.18 -1.56 0.00
C THR A 32 3.54 -2.21 0.11
N HIS A 33 4.34 -2.20 -0.96
CA HIS A 33 5.70 -2.73 -0.95
C HIS A 33 6.59 -2.02 0.06
N LEU A 34 6.44 -0.70 0.23
CA LEU A 34 7.22 0.08 1.18
C LEU A 34 6.88 -0.33 2.62
N MET A 35 5.59 -0.29 3.00
CA MET A 35 5.15 -0.70 4.34
C MET A 35 5.52 -2.15 4.62
N ARG A 36 5.24 -3.05 3.67
CA ARG A 36 5.60 -4.46 3.75
C ARG A 36 7.09 -4.64 4.03
N ASN A 37 7.95 -4.03 3.21
CA ASN A 37 9.39 -4.22 3.33
C ASN A 37 9.94 -3.64 4.63
N ILE A 38 9.43 -2.51 5.10
CA ILE A 38 9.76 -1.96 6.41
C ILE A 38 9.39 -2.98 7.50
N VAL A 39 8.13 -3.42 7.56
CA VAL A 39 7.64 -4.33 8.60
C VAL A 39 8.35 -5.69 8.55
N ARG A 40 8.66 -6.21 7.36
CA ARG A 40 9.42 -7.46 7.17
C ARG A 40 10.75 -7.43 7.94
N MET A 41 11.43 -6.30 8.07
CA MET A 41 12.71 -6.20 8.81
C MET A 41 12.57 -6.42 10.33
N PHE A 42 11.35 -6.44 10.86
CA PHE A 42 11.05 -6.62 12.28
C PHE A 42 10.41 -7.97 12.63
N VAL A 43 10.06 -8.77 11.62
CA VAL A 43 9.37 -10.06 11.79
C VAL A 43 10.30 -11.18 11.32
N PRO A 44 10.41 -12.31 12.05
CA PRO A 44 11.22 -13.44 11.60
C PRO A 44 10.78 -13.92 10.22
N VAL A 45 11.74 -14.31 9.37
CA VAL A 45 11.48 -14.73 7.97
C VAL A 45 10.45 -15.85 7.90
N GLU A 46 10.49 -16.82 8.82
CA GLU A 46 9.56 -17.93 8.89
C GLU A 46 8.10 -17.53 9.19
N GLN A 47 7.88 -16.31 9.73
CA GLN A 47 6.56 -15.73 9.97
C GLN A 47 6.12 -14.76 8.87
N GLN A 48 6.86 -14.65 7.77
CA GLN A 48 6.47 -13.82 6.62
C GLN A 48 5.68 -14.64 5.60
N TYR A 49 4.51 -14.14 5.18
CA TYR A 49 3.65 -14.82 4.21
C TYR A 49 3.94 -14.38 2.78
N HIS A 50 4.78 -15.13 2.05
CA HIS A 50 5.30 -14.72 0.73
C HIS A 50 4.45 -15.14 -0.48
N ASP A 51 3.45 -15.99 -0.31
CA ASP A 51 2.79 -16.64 -1.45
C ASP A 51 2.11 -15.66 -2.42
N THR A 52 1.42 -14.64 -1.89
CA THR A 52 0.71 -13.67 -2.74
C THR A 52 0.33 -12.38 -2.01
N PHE A 53 -0.11 -11.38 -2.77
CA PHE A 53 -0.93 -10.29 -2.25
C PHE A 53 -2.38 -10.76 -2.13
N ILE A 54 -2.86 -10.90 -0.89
CA ILE A 54 -4.18 -11.46 -0.62
C ILE A 54 -5.28 -10.51 -1.13
N GLN A 55 -6.22 -11.08 -1.88
CA GLN A 55 -7.38 -10.43 -2.49
C GLN A 55 -8.57 -11.38 -2.42
N ILE A 56 -9.80 -10.85 -2.53
CA ILE A 56 -11.03 -11.66 -2.42
C ILE A 56 -11.02 -12.93 -3.27
N PRO A 57 -10.65 -12.92 -4.57
CA PRO A 57 -10.70 -14.13 -5.40
C PRO A 57 -9.80 -15.27 -4.93
N LEU A 58 -8.75 -14.96 -4.15
CA LEU A 58 -7.78 -15.92 -3.65
C LEU A 58 -7.87 -16.12 -2.13
N LEU A 59 -8.78 -15.42 -1.44
CA LEU A 59 -8.82 -15.36 0.03
C LEU A 59 -8.95 -16.75 0.65
N ASN A 60 -9.86 -17.57 0.13
CA ASN A 60 -10.08 -18.93 0.64
C ASN A 60 -8.85 -19.84 0.50
N GLN A 61 -8.02 -19.62 -0.53
CA GLN A 61 -6.80 -20.41 -0.74
C GLN A 61 -5.67 -19.98 0.21
N HIS A 62 -5.72 -18.74 0.70
CA HIS A 62 -4.66 -18.14 1.51
C HIS A 62 -5.12 -17.79 2.94
N ALA A 63 -6.25 -18.33 3.40
CA ALA A 63 -6.80 -18.05 4.73
C ALA A 63 -5.86 -18.44 5.88
N THR A 64 -4.93 -19.38 5.64
CA THR A 64 -3.89 -19.79 6.60
C THR A 64 -2.93 -18.65 6.97
N ALA A 65 -2.85 -17.60 6.15
CA ALA A 65 -2.09 -16.38 6.46
C ALA A 65 -2.63 -15.64 7.72
N PHE A 66 -3.87 -15.94 8.14
CA PHE A 66 -4.55 -15.32 9.27
C PHE A 66 -4.74 -16.29 10.45
N ASP A 67 -4.16 -17.48 10.42
CA ASP A 67 -4.34 -18.49 11.48
C ASP A 67 -3.63 -18.05 12.79
N PRO A 68 -4.37 -17.84 13.90
CA PRO A 68 -3.76 -17.41 15.16
C PRO A 68 -2.84 -18.45 15.80
N ARG A 69 -2.91 -19.72 15.38
CA ARG A 69 -2.03 -20.79 15.87
C ARG A 69 -0.65 -20.75 15.22
N THR A 70 -0.55 -20.11 14.06
CA THR A 70 0.71 -19.89 13.32
C THR A 70 0.77 -18.43 12.86
N PRO A 71 0.97 -17.47 13.78
CA PRO A 71 0.95 -16.06 13.45
C PRO A 71 1.93 -15.71 12.32
N LYS A 72 1.44 -15.00 11.31
CA LYS A 72 2.23 -14.49 10.19
C LYS A 72 1.96 -13.00 9.96
N VAL A 73 2.95 -12.30 9.42
CA VAL A 73 2.71 -11.06 8.70
C VAL A 73 2.33 -11.38 7.26
N SER A 74 1.20 -10.84 6.83
CA SER A 74 0.67 -10.97 5.47
C SER A 74 0.27 -9.60 4.92
N TRP A 75 0.05 -9.52 3.61
CA TRP A 75 -0.22 -8.25 2.93
C TRP A 75 -1.17 -8.44 1.77
N GLY A 76 -1.87 -7.37 1.40
CA GLY A 76 -2.87 -7.46 0.36
C GLY A 76 -3.52 -6.16 -0.04
N HIS A 77 -4.51 -6.34 -0.90
CA HIS A 77 -5.44 -5.32 -1.37
C HIS A 77 -6.87 -5.82 -1.15
N LEU A 78 -7.13 -6.29 0.07
CA LEU A 78 -8.36 -6.97 0.41
C LEU A 78 -9.49 -5.94 0.52
N LEU A 79 -10.53 -6.14 -0.28
CA LEU A 79 -11.77 -5.38 -0.19
C LEU A 79 -12.47 -5.75 1.12
N TYR A 80 -13.11 -4.78 1.77
CA TYR A 80 -13.99 -5.08 2.89
C TYR A 80 -15.25 -5.80 2.40
N SER A 81 -15.57 -6.90 3.05
CA SER A 81 -16.67 -7.83 2.79
C SER A 81 -16.90 -8.69 4.04
N ASP A 82 -17.95 -9.49 4.04
CA ASP A 82 -18.17 -10.54 5.03
C ASP A 82 -16.99 -11.53 5.11
N GLU A 83 -16.52 -12.04 3.96
CA GLU A 83 -15.40 -12.98 3.91
C GLU A 83 -14.11 -12.39 4.48
N SER A 84 -13.78 -11.15 4.14
CA SER A 84 -12.57 -10.48 4.63
C SER A 84 -12.65 -10.15 6.12
N ALA A 85 -13.82 -9.70 6.61
CA ALA A 85 -14.04 -9.46 8.03
C ALA A 85 -13.88 -10.75 8.86
N LEU A 86 -14.42 -11.87 8.36
CA LEU A 86 -14.27 -13.18 9.01
C LEU A 86 -12.82 -13.65 9.00
N ALA A 87 -12.17 -13.64 7.82
CA ALA A 87 -10.80 -14.14 7.66
C ALA A 87 -9.77 -13.35 8.49
N THR A 88 -9.95 -12.04 8.62
CA THR A 88 -9.00 -11.15 9.32
C THR A 88 -9.36 -10.89 10.78
N SER A 89 -10.39 -11.54 11.31
CA SER A 89 -10.95 -11.28 12.66
C SER A 89 -9.97 -11.44 13.82
N PHE A 90 -8.98 -12.33 13.69
CA PHE A 90 -7.91 -12.51 14.68
C PHE A 90 -6.65 -11.70 14.39
N ALA A 91 -6.58 -11.03 13.24
CA ALA A 91 -5.39 -10.29 12.84
C ALA A 91 -5.38 -8.86 13.39
N LYS A 92 -4.19 -8.34 13.66
CA LYS A 92 -3.95 -6.89 13.75
C LYS A 92 -4.02 -6.33 12.33
N ASN A 93 -4.99 -5.47 12.08
CA ASN A 93 -5.25 -4.93 10.75
C ASN A 93 -4.67 -3.51 10.62
N ILE A 94 -3.66 -3.36 9.78
CA ILE A 94 -3.10 -2.07 9.35
C ILE A 94 -3.68 -1.74 7.99
N LEU A 95 -4.13 -0.51 7.79
CA LEU A 95 -4.62 -0.01 6.52
C LEU A 95 -3.78 1.17 6.05
N LEU A 96 -3.06 0.99 4.96
CA LEU A 96 -2.33 2.07 4.29
C LEU A 96 -3.17 2.69 3.17
N VAL A 97 -3.39 3.99 3.27
CA VAL A 97 -4.02 4.81 2.24
C VAL A 97 -3.04 5.82 1.67
N ARG A 98 -3.39 6.39 0.52
CA ARG A 98 -2.66 7.47 -0.13
C ARG A 98 -3.61 8.61 -0.43
N ASP A 99 -3.10 9.83 -0.43
CA ASP A 99 -3.89 11.00 -0.83
C ASP A 99 -4.56 10.72 -2.19
N PRO A 100 -5.89 10.83 -2.32
CA PRO A 100 -6.60 10.62 -3.59
C PRO A 100 -5.97 11.36 -4.78
N TYR A 101 -5.46 12.58 -4.59
CA TYR A 101 -4.81 13.34 -5.66
C TYR A 101 -3.51 12.69 -6.13
N THR A 102 -2.65 12.28 -5.20
CA THR A 102 -1.37 11.65 -5.56
C THR A 102 -1.57 10.20 -6.01
N TRP A 103 -2.64 9.55 -5.57
CA TRP A 103 -3.05 8.21 -5.99
C TRP A 103 -3.44 8.15 -7.46
N VAL A 104 -4.21 9.12 -7.97
CA VAL A 104 -4.59 9.20 -9.39
C VAL A 104 -3.35 9.18 -10.28
N LEU A 105 -2.35 9.99 -9.91
CA LEU A 105 -1.09 10.07 -10.63
C LEU A 105 -0.27 8.79 -10.53
N ALA A 106 -0.30 8.09 -9.39
CA ALA A 106 0.37 6.82 -9.21
C ALA A 106 -0.27 5.70 -10.03
N ARG A 107 -1.59 5.69 -10.11
CA ARG A 107 -2.37 4.77 -10.93
C ARG A 107 -2.12 5.01 -12.42
N ALA A 108 -2.11 6.27 -12.86
CA ALA A 108 -1.83 6.64 -14.25
C ALA A 108 -0.47 6.12 -14.71
N ARG A 109 0.58 6.37 -13.91
CA ARG A 109 1.94 5.86 -14.21
C ARG A 109 1.99 4.35 -14.29
N PHE A 110 1.24 3.66 -13.42
CA PHE A 110 1.19 2.20 -13.45
C PHE A 110 0.51 1.66 -14.71
N PHE A 111 -0.59 2.27 -15.16
CA PHE A 111 -1.26 1.87 -16.40
C PHE A 111 -0.38 2.11 -17.64
N LEU A 112 0.57 3.03 -17.57
CA LEU A 112 1.58 3.25 -18.60
C LEU A 112 2.81 2.35 -18.51
N SER A 113 3.09 1.81 -17.32
CA SER A 113 4.28 0.97 -17.13
C SER A 113 4.16 -0.35 -17.88
N GLU A 114 5.29 -0.85 -18.38
CA GLU A 114 5.38 -2.16 -19.06
C GLU A 114 4.94 -3.33 -18.17
N ASN A 115 4.94 -3.13 -16.85
CA ASN A 115 4.54 -4.11 -15.85
C ASN A 115 3.02 -4.31 -15.74
N PHE A 116 2.21 -3.56 -16.49
CA PHE A 116 0.76 -3.73 -16.52
C PHE A 116 0.32 -4.53 -17.75
N ASP A 117 -0.10 -5.77 -17.54
CA ASP A 117 -0.70 -6.65 -18.56
C ASP A 117 -2.21 -6.80 -18.29
N GLY A 118 -2.99 -5.84 -18.80
CA GLY A 118 -4.45 -5.79 -18.63
C GLY A 118 -5.22 -5.64 -19.94
N LYS A 119 -4.60 -5.93 -21.08
CA LYS A 119 -5.16 -5.63 -22.42
C LYS A 119 -5.50 -4.15 -22.62
N LEU A 120 -4.72 -3.26 -21.98
CA LEU A 120 -4.87 -1.80 -22.05
C LEU A 120 -3.67 -1.12 -22.71
N ASP A 121 -2.89 -1.83 -23.52
CA ASP A 121 -1.68 -1.27 -24.16
C ASP A 121 -1.97 -0.06 -25.05
N HIS A 122 -3.17 0.00 -25.64
CA HIS A 122 -3.64 1.17 -26.40
C HIS A 122 -3.63 2.47 -25.57
N LEU A 123 -3.68 2.39 -24.24
CA LEU A 123 -3.55 3.56 -23.38
C LEU A 123 -2.18 4.22 -23.49
N ARG A 124 -1.14 3.48 -23.87
CA ARG A 124 0.22 3.99 -24.09
C ARG A 124 0.36 4.76 -25.41
N SER A 125 -0.65 4.74 -26.27
CA SER A 125 -0.66 5.53 -27.51
C SER A 125 -0.55 7.03 -27.22
N GLU A 126 0.27 7.75 -27.98
CA GLU A 126 0.38 9.22 -27.94
C GLU A 126 -0.94 9.93 -28.24
N ARG A 127 -1.92 9.24 -28.84
CA ARG A 127 -3.27 9.78 -29.11
C ARG A 127 -4.08 10.06 -27.86
N ILE A 128 -3.74 9.46 -26.73
CA ILE A 128 -4.40 9.71 -25.45
C ILE A 128 -3.62 10.80 -24.72
N SER A 129 -4.25 11.91 -24.38
CA SER A 129 -3.55 12.95 -23.62
C SER A 129 -3.32 12.51 -22.17
N GLY A 130 -2.34 13.13 -21.49
CA GLY A 130 -2.16 12.92 -20.05
C GLY A 130 -3.41 13.25 -19.23
N ASN A 131 -4.18 14.25 -19.67
CA ASN A 131 -5.43 14.65 -19.02
C ASN A 131 -6.54 13.60 -19.21
N ASP A 132 -6.68 13.03 -20.40
CA ASP A 132 -7.65 11.96 -20.66
C ASP A 132 -7.35 10.75 -19.77
N LEU A 133 -6.09 10.36 -19.69
CA LEU A 133 -5.66 9.25 -18.86
C LEU A 133 -5.88 9.52 -17.37
N ILE A 134 -5.59 10.74 -16.89
CA ILE A 134 -5.89 11.13 -15.50
C ILE A 134 -7.39 10.98 -15.22
N ASN A 135 -8.26 11.49 -16.10
CA ASN A 135 -9.70 11.38 -15.92
C ASN A 135 -10.17 9.92 -15.93
N MET A 136 -9.57 9.07 -16.77
CA MET A 136 -9.80 7.61 -16.74
C MET A 136 -9.34 6.96 -15.43
N MET A 137 -8.33 7.52 -14.73
CA MET A 137 -7.92 7.00 -13.42
C MET A 137 -8.87 7.42 -12.29
N ILE A 138 -9.53 8.58 -12.44
CA ILE A 138 -10.58 9.08 -11.53
C ILE A 138 -11.87 8.25 -11.73
N PHE A 139 -12.39 8.21 -12.94
CA PHE A 139 -13.70 7.62 -13.26
C PHE A 139 -13.65 6.17 -13.74
N GLY A 140 -12.45 5.57 -13.76
CA GLY A 140 -12.26 4.23 -14.27
C GLY A 140 -12.29 4.16 -15.81
N ILE A 141 -12.16 2.94 -16.31
CA ILE A 141 -12.30 2.63 -17.73
C ILE A 141 -13.46 1.67 -17.84
N HIS A 142 -14.53 2.12 -18.50
CA HIS A 142 -15.79 1.38 -18.56
C HIS A 142 -15.57 -0.10 -18.96
N GLY A 143 -16.02 -1.01 -18.10
CA GLY A 143 -15.91 -2.47 -18.29
C GLY A 143 -14.48 -3.04 -18.23
N LYS A 144 -13.46 -2.24 -17.90
CA LYS A 144 -12.05 -2.68 -17.91
C LYS A 144 -11.27 -2.36 -16.63
N ALA A 145 -11.54 -1.22 -16.00
CA ALA A 145 -10.86 -0.83 -14.76
C ALA A 145 -11.83 -0.10 -13.83
N PRO A 146 -11.80 -0.38 -12.52
CA PRO A 146 -12.74 0.22 -11.57
C PRO A 146 -12.51 1.71 -11.42
N GLU A 147 -13.57 2.46 -11.13
CA GLU A 147 -13.46 3.86 -10.73
C GLU A 147 -12.77 4.02 -9.38
N MET A 148 -12.22 5.21 -9.11
CA MET A 148 -11.63 5.53 -7.81
C MET A 148 -12.64 5.32 -6.67
N ALA A 149 -13.89 5.67 -6.90
CA ALA A 149 -14.94 5.58 -5.88
C ALA A 149 -15.10 4.16 -5.36
N ASP A 150 -15.21 3.17 -6.24
CA ASP A 150 -15.29 1.76 -5.85
C ASP A 150 -14.02 1.27 -5.15
N VAL A 151 -12.85 1.66 -5.65
CA VAL A 151 -11.57 1.28 -5.03
C VAL A 151 -11.49 1.82 -3.59
N TYR A 152 -11.67 3.12 -3.38
CA TYR A 152 -11.56 3.69 -2.03
C TYR A 152 -12.71 3.29 -1.12
N LYS A 153 -13.93 3.11 -1.65
CA LYS A 153 -15.07 2.64 -0.87
C LYS A 153 -14.77 1.30 -0.22
N HIS A 154 -14.29 0.31 -0.98
CA HIS A 154 -14.09 -1.04 -0.47
C HIS A 154 -12.68 -1.30 0.09
N ASN A 155 -11.63 -0.65 -0.42
CA ASN A 155 -10.27 -0.82 0.11
C ASN A 155 -9.93 0.15 1.25
N ALA A 156 -10.71 1.20 1.51
CA ALA A 156 -10.45 2.13 2.60
C ALA A 156 -11.69 2.45 3.45
N ALA A 157 -12.68 3.16 2.91
CA ALA A 157 -13.77 3.72 3.71
C ALA A 157 -14.55 2.64 4.48
N ALA A 158 -14.87 1.51 3.84
CA ALA A 158 -15.60 0.41 4.47
C ALA A 158 -14.82 -0.33 5.57
N TRP A 159 -13.49 -0.20 5.60
CA TRP A 159 -12.66 -0.72 6.69
C TRP A 159 -12.65 0.20 7.91
N LEU A 160 -12.97 1.49 7.76
CA LEU A 160 -12.95 2.42 8.88
C LEU A 160 -14.04 2.08 9.90
N GLY A 161 -13.76 2.29 11.18
CA GLY A 161 -14.68 1.95 12.28
C GLY A 161 -14.70 0.46 12.68
N THR A 162 -13.98 -0.41 11.96
CA THR A 162 -13.89 -1.86 12.26
C THR A 162 -12.80 -2.22 13.29
N GLY A 163 -12.03 -1.23 13.75
CA GLY A 163 -10.84 -1.42 14.59
C GLY A 163 -9.51 -1.42 13.82
N VAL A 164 -9.56 -1.25 12.50
CA VAL A 164 -8.36 -1.07 11.66
C VAL A 164 -7.54 0.16 12.08
N LYS A 165 -6.22 0.07 11.96
CA LYS A 165 -5.29 1.18 12.21
C LYS A 165 -4.91 1.84 10.88
N LEU A 166 -5.37 3.08 10.68
CA LEU A 166 -5.18 3.83 9.45
C LEU A 166 -3.82 4.55 9.45
N TYR A 167 -3.05 4.37 8.37
CA TYR A 167 -1.81 5.08 8.11
C TYR A 167 -1.86 5.74 6.72
N ARG A 168 -1.25 6.91 6.58
CA ARG A 168 -1.14 7.65 5.31
C ARG A 168 0.25 7.47 4.71
N PHE A 169 0.29 7.23 3.40
CA PHE A 169 1.54 7.11 2.66
C PHE A 169 2.39 8.37 2.78
N GLU A 170 1.77 9.53 2.73
CA GLU A 170 2.41 10.83 2.86
C GLU A 170 3.10 11.02 4.22
N ASP A 171 2.50 10.55 5.32
CA ASP A 171 3.12 10.57 6.65
C ASP A 171 4.31 9.62 6.72
N LEU A 172 4.14 8.38 6.22
CA LEU A 172 5.23 7.42 6.16
C LEU A 172 6.43 8.00 5.40
N MET A 173 6.19 8.62 4.24
CA MET A 173 7.23 9.27 3.46
C MET A 173 7.84 10.49 4.16
N LYS A 174 7.05 11.28 4.89
CA LYS A 174 7.54 12.41 5.69
C LYS A 174 8.52 11.92 6.76
N HIS A 175 8.13 10.92 7.54
CA HIS A 175 8.95 10.40 8.63
C HIS A 175 10.18 9.63 8.14
N LEU A 176 10.11 8.96 6.98
CA LEU A 176 11.30 8.36 6.35
C LEU A 176 12.37 9.38 5.96
N LYS A 177 11.96 10.57 5.51
CA LYS A 177 12.90 11.66 5.16
C LYS A 177 13.54 12.32 6.39
N GLN A 178 13.00 12.08 7.58
CA GLN A 178 13.37 12.73 8.83
C GLN A 178 13.60 11.68 9.93
N LEU A 179 14.21 10.55 9.58
CA LEU A 179 14.28 9.36 10.44
C LEU A 179 15.00 9.59 11.79
N ASP A 180 15.89 10.58 11.82
CA ASP A 180 16.63 10.99 13.03
C ASP A 180 15.81 11.86 14.00
N SER A 181 14.63 12.33 13.60
CA SER A 181 13.77 13.16 14.44
C SER A 181 13.02 12.37 15.52
N ASP A 182 12.68 13.05 16.62
CA ASP A 182 11.82 12.50 17.66
C ASP A 182 10.40 12.20 17.14
N ASP A 183 9.89 13.04 16.22
CA ASP A 183 8.62 12.83 15.55
C ASP A 183 8.60 11.52 14.74
N ALA A 184 9.67 11.21 14.00
CA ALA A 184 9.79 9.94 13.31
C ALA A 184 9.89 8.77 14.30
N ALA A 185 10.63 8.93 15.40
CA ALA A 185 10.70 7.91 16.44
C ALA A 185 9.32 7.62 17.05
N ALA A 186 8.52 8.65 17.32
CA ALA A 186 7.15 8.51 17.83
C ALA A 186 6.24 7.83 16.80
N PHE A 187 6.27 8.26 15.53
CA PHE A 187 5.48 7.66 14.45
C PHE A 187 5.77 6.16 14.30
N PHE A 188 7.04 5.76 14.21
CA PHE A 188 7.40 4.36 14.05
C PHE A 188 7.13 3.54 15.31
N SER A 189 7.25 4.14 16.51
CA SER A 189 6.84 3.47 17.75
C SER A 189 5.35 3.12 17.72
N GLN A 190 4.50 4.06 17.32
CA GLN A 190 3.07 3.82 17.20
C GLN A 190 2.74 2.77 16.13
N LEU A 191 3.41 2.84 14.96
CA LEU A 191 3.25 1.86 13.88
C LEU A 191 3.58 0.45 14.36
N PHE A 192 4.71 0.26 15.02
CA PHE A 192 5.13 -1.06 15.50
C PHE A 192 4.22 -1.56 16.63
N GLU A 193 3.81 -0.69 17.55
CA GLU A 193 2.85 -1.04 18.59
C GLU A 193 1.51 -1.53 18.01
N ASP A 194 0.96 -0.80 17.03
CA ASP A 194 -0.25 -1.19 16.32
C ASP A 194 -0.07 -2.53 15.59
N CYS A 195 1.12 -2.78 15.05
CA CYS A 195 1.51 -4.07 14.45
C CYS A 195 1.72 -5.19 15.47
N GLY A 196 1.79 -4.90 16.78
CA GLY A 196 2.15 -5.87 17.80
C GLY A 196 3.63 -6.25 17.81
N ILE A 197 4.47 -5.34 17.34
CA ILE A 197 5.92 -5.48 17.23
C ILE A 197 6.57 -4.56 18.27
N GLU A 198 7.49 -5.10 19.05
CA GLU A 198 8.31 -4.30 19.95
C GLU A 198 9.37 -3.54 19.15
N LYS A 199 9.51 -2.23 19.39
CA LYS A 199 10.50 -1.41 18.69
C LYS A 199 11.90 -1.63 19.27
N PRO A 200 12.84 -2.28 18.55
CA PRO A 200 14.21 -2.45 19.02
C PRO A 200 15.01 -1.14 18.98
N ASN A 201 16.23 -1.15 19.53
CA ASN A 201 17.12 0.02 19.51
C ASN A 201 17.66 0.34 18.11
N ASP A 202 17.86 -0.69 17.29
CA ASP A 202 18.35 -0.63 15.91
C ASP A 202 17.24 -0.33 14.88
N TRP A 203 16.04 0.07 15.33
CA TRP A 203 14.86 0.23 14.47
C TRP A 203 15.10 1.16 13.27
N ARG A 204 15.93 2.21 13.41
CA ARG A 204 16.22 3.14 12.31
C ARG A 204 16.93 2.45 11.16
N GLU A 205 17.92 1.61 11.47
CA GLU A 205 18.68 0.87 10.46
C GLU A 205 17.77 -0.08 9.70
N ARG A 206 16.91 -0.82 10.41
CA ARG A 206 15.91 -1.71 9.82
C ARG A 206 14.91 -0.96 8.92
N VAL A 207 14.40 0.18 9.37
CA VAL A 207 13.52 1.03 8.56
C VAL A 207 14.24 1.51 7.30
N LEU A 208 15.49 1.95 7.42
CA LEU A 208 16.29 2.41 6.29
C LEU A 208 16.46 1.30 5.25
N ILE A 209 16.88 0.10 5.66
CA ILE A 209 17.03 -1.07 4.78
C ILE A 209 15.70 -1.45 4.13
N GLY A 210 14.63 -1.57 4.90
CA GLY A 210 13.31 -1.94 4.39
C GLY A 210 12.68 -0.88 3.47
N SER A 211 13.07 0.39 3.62
CA SER A 211 12.58 1.49 2.79
C SER A 211 13.40 1.75 1.52
N ASP A 212 14.52 1.05 1.35
CA ASP A 212 15.38 1.21 0.18
C ASP A 212 14.61 0.87 -1.10
N LYS A 213 14.61 1.81 -2.05
CA LYS A 213 13.93 1.68 -3.33
C LYS A 213 14.49 0.53 -4.16
N ALA A 214 15.77 0.17 -3.98
CA ALA A 214 16.37 -0.99 -4.64
C ALA A 214 15.62 -2.30 -4.30
N GLN A 215 14.93 -2.35 -3.16
CA GLN A 215 14.19 -3.51 -2.66
C GLN A 215 12.74 -3.57 -3.17
N SER A 216 12.34 -2.69 -4.09
CA SER A 216 10.96 -2.63 -4.59
C SER A 216 10.90 -2.51 -6.10
N GLY A 217 10.60 -3.62 -6.79
CA GLY A 217 10.39 -3.62 -8.25
C GLY A 217 9.22 -2.77 -8.74
N THR A 218 8.42 -2.17 -7.84
CA THR A 218 7.31 -1.26 -8.19
C THR A 218 7.52 0.18 -7.73
N ALA A 219 8.67 0.48 -7.11
CA ALA A 219 9.07 1.86 -6.86
C ALA A 219 9.08 2.62 -8.19
N ARG A 220 8.68 3.89 -8.17
CA ARG A 220 8.58 4.72 -9.39
C ARG A 220 9.85 4.65 -10.23
N ASP A 221 11.00 4.73 -9.56
CA ASP A 221 12.33 4.77 -10.20
C ASP A 221 12.71 3.43 -10.85
N ASN A 222 11.99 2.34 -10.53
CA ASN A 222 12.18 1.01 -11.07
C ASN A 222 11.13 0.63 -12.14
N LEU A 223 10.20 1.54 -12.46
CA LEU A 223 9.24 1.35 -13.54
C LEU A 223 9.86 1.84 -14.87
N THR A 224 9.92 0.96 -15.87
CA THR A 224 10.13 1.39 -17.26
C THR A 224 8.82 2.01 -17.75
N VAL A 225 8.76 3.34 -17.75
CA VAL A 225 7.58 4.10 -18.18
C VAL A 225 7.99 5.43 -18.79
N ASP A 226 7.47 5.75 -19.98
CA ASP A 226 7.42 7.13 -20.45
C ASP A 226 6.25 7.83 -19.75
N ASP A 227 6.55 8.51 -18.65
CA ASP A 227 5.59 9.31 -17.89
C ASP A 227 5.66 10.81 -18.21
N SER A 228 6.30 11.20 -19.33
CA SER A 228 6.52 12.61 -19.71
C SER A 228 5.22 13.43 -19.81
N ARG A 229 4.11 12.78 -20.18
CA ARG A 229 2.78 13.38 -20.25
C ARG A 229 2.00 13.39 -18.93
N ILE A 230 2.51 12.75 -17.87
CA ILE A 230 1.87 12.75 -16.55
C ILE A 230 2.45 13.89 -15.71
N PRO A 231 1.65 14.89 -15.32
CA PRO A 231 2.13 15.99 -14.51
C PRO A 231 2.61 15.53 -13.13
N ARG A 232 3.36 16.42 -12.46
CA ARG A 232 3.79 16.20 -11.07
C ARG A 232 2.63 16.31 -10.09
N GLU A 233 1.64 17.13 -10.42
CA GLU A 233 0.46 17.41 -9.61
C GLU A 233 -0.79 17.48 -10.50
N LEU A 234 -1.97 17.22 -9.93
CA LEU A 234 -3.24 17.39 -10.64
C LEU A 234 -3.53 18.87 -10.86
N SER A 235 -4.15 19.20 -11.98
CA SER A 235 -4.75 20.53 -12.18
C SER A 235 -5.92 20.77 -11.23
N ASP A 236 -6.29 22.04 -11.00
CA ASP A 236 -7.38 22.36 -10.09
C ASP A 236 -8.73 21.79 -10.55
N LEU A 237 -8.96 21.75 -11.86
CA LEU A 237 -10.14 21.08 -12.42
C LEU A 237 -10.11 19.57 -12.12
N GLN A 238 -8.97 18.90 -12.24
CA GLN A 238 -8.86 17.48 -11.89
C GLN A 238 -9.05 17.23 -10.39
N LYS A 239 -8.58 18.13 -9.52
CA LYS A 239 -8.86 18.06 -8.08
C LYS A 239 -10.36 18.20 -7.80
N GLN A 240 -11.06 19.09 -8.51
CA GLN A 240 -12.52 19.20 -8.45
C GLN A 240 -13.20 17.92 -8.94
N LEU A 241 -12.74 17.31 -10.04
CA LEU A 241 -13.27 16.03 -10.54
C LEU A 241 -13.07 14.88 -9.55
N VAL A 242 -11.94 14.85 -8.82
CA VAL A 242 -11.77 13.91 -7.70
C VAL A 242 -12.83 14.15 -6.63
N ASN A 243 -13.10 15.41 -6.27
CA ASN A 243 -14.13 15.72 -5.27
C ASN A 243 -15.55 15.36 -5.74
N VAL A 244 -15.81 15.36 -7.06
CA VAL A 244 -17.06 14.83 -7.63
C VAL A 244 -17.11 13.31 -7.52
N ALA A 245 -16.03 12.61 -7.84
CA ALA A 245 -15.98 11.15 -7.81
C ALA A 245 -16.01 10.57 -6.38
N VAL A 246 -15.34 11.22 -5.44
CA VAL A 246 -15.21 10.77 -4.04
C VAL A 246 -15.42 11.91 -3.04
N PRO A 247 -16.66 12.42 -2.90
CA PRO A 247 -16.94 13.57 -2.03
C PRO A 247 -16.55 13.31 -0.57
N GLY A 248 -15.82 14.24 0.04
CA GLY A 248 -15.42 14.18 1.45
C GLY A 248 -14.38 13.11 1.81
N LEU A 249 -13.90 12.32 0.85
CA LEU A 249 -12.96 11.23 1.12
C LEU A 249 -11.62 11.73 1.68
N ARG A 250 -11.11 12.86 1.19
CA ARG A 250 -9.85 13.45 1.70
C ARG A 250 -9.93 13.75 3.20
N ALA A 251 -10.99 14.45 3.62
CA ALA A 251 -11.27 14.73 5.02
C ALA A 251 -11.45 13.45 5.84
N LEU A 252 -12.20 12.46 5.33
CA LEU A 252 -12.39 11.17 5.99
C LEU A 252 -11.06 10.44 6.26
N LEU A 253 -10.10 10.56 5.33
CA LEU A 253 -8.76 9.97 5.45
C LEU A 253 -7.76 10.89 6.17
N GLY A 254 -8.19 12.05 6.66
CA GLY A 254 -7.40 13.00 7.44
C GLY A 254 -6.47 13.90 6.61
N TYR A 255 -6.69 14.08 5.31
CA TYR A 255 -5.85 14.96 4.46
C TYR A 255 -6.26 16.45 4.48
N GLU A 256 -7.25 16.81 5.30
CA GLU A 256 -7.80 18.16 5.48
C GLU A 256 -7.93 18.49 6.97
#